data_AF-A0A7L4QPF5-F1
#
_entry.id   AF-A0A7L4QPF5-F1
#
_cell.length_a   1.000
_cell.length_b   1.000
_cell.length_c   1.000
_cell.angle_alpha   90.00
_cell.angle_beta   90.00
_cell.angle_gamma   90.00
#
_symmetry.space_group_name_H-M   'P 1'
#
loop_
_entity.id
_entity.type
_entity.pdbx_description
1 polymer ?
#
loop_
_entity_poly.entity_id
_entity_poly.type
_entity_poly.pdbx_seq_one_letter_code
_entity_poly.pdbx_strand_id
1 'polypeptide(L)'
;MHLTVIGTRGEVEESAPSHSRHSGILIDGTFLFDIGEKEYLDIRPDNIFITHLHPDHAFFITDPAPVDIPMYGPEAYEDTVTVTMMNAPVSLGPYTITPIPTHHSKLVRSAAYLVRRGEESLLYTGDLIWINREFHH
;
A
#
# COMPACT_ATOMS: atom_id res chain seq x y z
N MET A 1 16.24 -5.24 5.61
CA MET A 1 15.11 -5.08 4.68
C MET A 1 15.49 -3.95 3.74
N HIS A 2 15.47 -4.15 2.43
CA HIS A 2 15.78 -3.08 1.47
C HIS A 2 14.49 -2.36 1.06
N LEU A 3 14.48 -1.04 1.16
CA LEU A 3 13.34 -0.21 0.78
C LEU A 3 13.72 0.63 -0.43
N THR A 4 12.86 0.64 -1.44
CA THR A 4 12.95 1.55 -2.58
C THR A 4 11.70 2.40 -2.63
N VAL A 5 11.86 3.71 -2.48
CA VAL A 5 10.78 4.67 -2.64
C VAL A 5 10.66 4.98 -4.12
N ILE A 6 9.54 4.61 -4.74
CA ILE A 6 9.31 4.77 -6.18
C ILE A 6 8.32 5.88 -6.51
N GLY A 7 7.54 6.32 -5.51
CA GLY A 7 6.78 7.56 -5.57
C GLY A 7 6.38 8.09 -4.21
N THR A 8 6.06 9.38 -4.18
CA THR A 8 5.95 10.18 -2.94
C THR A 8 4.96 11.34 -3.05
N ARG A 9 4.37 11.56 -4.22
CA ARG A 9 3.40 12.63 -4.43
C ARG A 9 2.01 12.13 -4.00
N GLY A 10 1.24 12.97 -3.30
CA GLY A 10 -0.18 12.72 -3.09
C GLY A 10 -1.03 13.14 -4.30
N GLU A 11 -2.35 13.12 -4.16
CA GLU A 11 -3.31 13.60 -5.17
C GLU A 11 -3.31 15.14 -5.29
N VAL A 12 -2.20 15.70 -5.77
CA VAL A 12 -1.99 17.13 -5.94
C VAL A 12 -1.34 17.45 -7.29
N GLU A 13 -1.57 18.66 -7.78
CA GLU A 13 -0.99 19.15 -9.04
C GLU A 13 0.52 19.44 -8.89
N GLU A 14 0.95 19.88 -7.71
CA GLU A 14 2.33 20.23 -7.44
C GLU A 14 3.27 19.03 -7.61
N SER A 15 4.38 19.26 -8.31
CA SER A 15 5.35 18.21 -8.60
C SER A 15 6.78 18.75 -8.58
N ALA A 16 7.72 17.89 -8.23
CA ALA A 16 9.16 18.11 -8.37
C ALA A 16 9.81 16.89 -9.03
N PRO A 17 11.00 17.00 -9.63
CA PRO A 17 11.63 15.88 -10.35
C PRO A 17 11.67 14.56 -9.57
N SER A 18 12.02 14.61 -8.28
CA SER A 18 12.07 13.44 -7.38
C SER A 18 10.73 13.10 -6.69
N HIS A 19 9.69 13.89 -6.97
CA HIS A 19 8.34 13.79 -6.38
C HIS A 19 7.29 13.91 -7.49
N SER A 20 7.54 13.23 -8.61
CA SER A 20 6.70 13.30 -9.81
C SER A 20 5.67 12.18 -9.90
N ARG A 21 5.83 11.14 -9.10
CA ARG A 21 4.98 9.96 -9.10
C ARG A 21 4.24 9.79 -7.79
N HIS A 22 3.05 9.23 -7.88
CA HIS A 22 2.19 8.93 -6.75
C HIS A 22 2.70 7.79 -5.87
N SER A 23 2.05 7.59 -4.72
CA SER A 23 2.51 6.72 -3.64
C SER A 23 2.94 5.33 -4.11
N GLY A 24 4.11 4.90 -3.63
CA GLY A 24 4.65 3.58 -3.91
C GLY A 24 5.97 3.33 -3.18
N ILE A 25 6.01 2.26 -2.38
CA ILE A 25 7.26 1.72 -1.78
C ILE A 25 7.39 0.24 -2.11
N LEU A 26 8.58 -0.14 -2.58
CA LEU A 26 8.96 -1.52 -2.83
C LEU A 26 9.85 -2.03 -1.70
N ILE A 27 9.51 -3.18 -1.13
CA ILE A 27 10.30 -3.87 -0.11
C ILE A 27 10.95 -5.11 -0.72
N ASP A 28 12.28 -5.14 -0.69
CA ASP A 28 13.16 -6.21 -1.17
C ASP A 28 12.89 -6.65 -2.63
N GLY A 29 12.24 -5.80 -3.44
CA GLY A 29 11.81 -6.15 -4.80
C GLY A 29 10.57 -7.04 -4.87
N THR A 30 9.97 -7.38 -3.72
CA THR A 30 8.95 -8.43 -3.60
C THR A 30 7.57 -7.89 -3.25
N PHE A 31 7.49 -6.94 -2.32
CA PHE A 31 6.20 -6.40 -1.87
C PHE A 31 6.09 -4.95 -2.28
N LEU A 32 5.01 -4.62 -2.99
CA LEU A 32 4.68 -3.26 -3.34
C LEU A 32 3.61 -2.73 -2.38
N PHE A 33 3.88 -1.59 -1.76
CA PHE A 33 2.93 -0.88 -0.92
C PHE A 33 2.45 0.35 -1.66
N ASP A 34 1.14 0.41 -1.88
CA ASP A 34 0.44 1.30 -2.81
C ASP A 34 0.88 1.16 -4.27
N ILE A 35 -0.07 1.41 -5.17
CA ILE A 35 0.14 1.40 -6.60
C ILE A 35 -0.42 2.68 -7.23
N GLY A 36 0.18 3.81 -6.83
CA GLY A 36 -0.22 5.12 -7.34
C GLY A 36 0.01 5.32 -8.84
N GLU A 37 0.86 4.50 -9.46
CA GLU A 37 1.11 4.50 -10.90
C GLU A 37 0.93 3.11 -11.50
N LYS A 38 0.35 3.06 -12.70
CA LYS A 38 0.16 1.82 -13.45
C LYS A 38 1.49 1.14 -13.83
N GLU A 39 2.51 1.95 -14.11
CA GLU A 39 3.86 1.50 -14.49
C GLU A 39 4.57 0.74 -13.37
N TYR A 40 4.10 0.83 -12.12
CA TYR A 40 4.66 0.01 -11.04
C TYR A 40 4.36 -1.49 -11.22
N LEU A 41 3.38 -1.85 -12.04
CA LEU A 41 3.11 -3.25 -12.41
C LEU A 41 4.26 -3.89 -13.20
N ASP A 42 5.07 -3.09 -13.90
CA ASP A 42 6.23 -3.59 -14.67
C ASP A 42 7.32 -4.18 -13.75
N ILE A 43 7.31 -3.82 -12.46
CA ILE A 43 8.21 -4.37 -11.43
C ILE A 43 7.88 -5.85 -11.16
N ARG A 44 6.63 -6.26 -11.38
CA ARG A 44 6.10 -7.61 -11.10
C ARG A 44 6.35 -8.05 -9.64
N PRO A 45 5.87 -7.28 -8.64
CA PRO A 45 5.92 -7.70 -7.24
C PRO A 45 5.09 -8.98 -7.04
N ASP A 46 5.42 -9.75 -6.00
CA ASP A 46 4.70 -10.97 -5.64
C ASP A 46 3.32 -10.64 -5.04
N ASN A 47 3.23 -9.54 -4.27
CA ASN A 47 2.00 -9.09 -3.63
C ASN A 47 1.98 -7.56 -3.54
N ILE A 48 0.77 -6.99 -3.60
CA ILE A 48 0.51 -5.56 -3.43
C ILE A 48 -0.31 -5.33 -2.16
N PHE A 49 0.04 -4.31 -1.39
CA PHE A 49 -0.68 -3.89 -0.18
C PHE A 49 -1.12 -2.44 -0.34
N ILE A 50 -2.43 -2.23 -0.48
CA ILE A 50 -3.03 -0.91 -0.67
C ILE A 50 -3.41 -0.34 0.69
N THR A 51 -2.85 0.83 1.03
CA THR A 51 -3.12 1.48 2.33
C THR A 51 -4.56 2.00 2.41
N HIS A 52 -5.09 2.50 1.29
CA HIS A 52 -6.48 2.93 1.13
C HIS A 52 -6.82 3.16 -0.35
N LEU A 53 -8.11 3.23 -0.70
CA LEU A 53 -8.59 3.29 -2.08
C LEU A 53 -8.77 4.73 -2.62
N HIS A 54 -7.74 5.57 -2.48
CA HIS A 54 -7.67 6.84 -3.23
C HIS A 54 -6.85 6.68 -4.53
N PRO A 55 -7.11 7.50 -5.56
CA PRO A 55 -6.49 7.34 -6.89
C PRO A 55 -4.96 7.39 -6.92
N ASP A 56 -4.34 8.17 -6.04
CA ASP A 56 -2.89 8.30 -5.87
C ASP A 56 -2.25 7.16 -5.06
N HIS A 57 -3.05 6.27 -4.48
CA HIS A 57 -2.59 5.02 -3.85
C HIS A 57 -3.01 3.78 -4.63
N ALA A 58 -4.02 3.91 -5.50
CA ALA A 58 -4.60 2.84 -6.28
C ALA A 58 -5.05 3.39 -7.64
N PHE A 59 -4.14 3.42 -8.62
CA PHE A 59 -4.40 4.03 -9.95
C PHE A 59 -5.69 3.50 -10.60
N PHE A 60 -6.04 2.24 -10.34
CA PHE A 60 -7.19 1.57 -10.94
C PHE A 60 -8.54 2.15 -10.51
N ILE A 61 -8.58 3.00 -9.48
CA ILE A 61 -9.78 3.73 -9.07
C ILE A 61 -10.24 4.71 -10.16
N THR A 62 -9.31 5.26 -10.95
CA THR A 62 -9.60 6.20 -12.05
C THR A 62 -9.24 5.67 -13.43
N ASP A 63 -8.28 4.74 -13.54
CA ASP A 63 -7.93 4.03 -14.78
C ASP A 63 -8.02 2.50 -14.60
N PRO A 64 -9.24 1.91 -14.60
CA PRO A 64 -9.42 0.47 -14.40
C PRO A 64 -8.64 -0.36 -15.43
N ALA A 65 -7.74 -1.20 -14.94
CA ALA A 65 -6.97 -2.14 -15.76
C ALA A 65 -6.82 -3.48 -15.03
N PRO A 66 -6.88 -4.62 -15.74
CA PRO A 66 -6.69 -5.92 -15.11
C PRO A 66 -5.31 -6.02 -14.46
N VAL A 67 -5.27 -6.55 -13.24
CA VAL A 67 -4.05 -6.83 -12.47
C VAL A 67 -4.08 -8.28 -12.01
N ASP A 68 -3.06 -9.06 -12.37
CA ASP A 68 -2.93 -10.49 -12.05
C ASP A 68 -2.13 -10.76 -10.76
N ILE A 69 -1.69 -9.70 -10.08
CA ILE A 69 -0.91 -9.76 -8.84
C ILE A 69 -1.86 -9.76 -7.64
N PRO A 70 -1.68 -10.65 -6.64
CA PRO A 70 -2.47 -10.64 -5.41
C PRO A 70 -2.43 -9.28 -4.71
N MET A 71 -3.60 -8.73 -4.38
CA MET A 71 -3.71 -7.44 -3.70
C MET A 71 -4.48 -7.55 -2.39
N TYR A 72 -3.97 -6.87 -1.37
CA TYR A 72 -4.55 -6.79 -0.03
C TYR A 72 -4.84 -5.34 0.34
N GLY A 73 -5.90 -5.10 1.10
CA GLY A 73 -6.30 -3.75 1.51
C GLY A 73 -7.14 -3.71 2.79
N PRO A 74 -7.43 -2.51 3.33
CA PRO A 74 -8.27 -2.33 4.53
C PRO A 74 -9.76 -2.62 4.27
N GLU A 75 -10.17 -2.66 3.01
CA GLU A 75 -11.51 -3.03 2.57
C GLU A 75 -11.46 -3.86 1.29
N ALA A 76 -12.55 -4.60 1.04
CA ALA A 76 -12.68 -5.41 -0.16
C ALA A 76 -13.08 -4.51 -1.33
N TYR A 77 -12.52 -4.79 -2.50
CA TYR A 77 -12.89 -4.14 -3.76
C TYR A 77 -12.93 -5.21 -4.84
N GLU A 78 -14.00 -5.23 -5.64
CA GLU A 78 -14.20 -6.23 -6.71
C GLU A 78 -14.83 -5.53 -7.91
N ASP A 79 -14.01 -5.30 -8.93
CA ASP A 79 -14.41 -4.76 -10.24
C ASP A 79 -13.45 -5.34 -11.29
N THR A 80 -12.71 -4.49 -12.02
CA THR A 80 -11.67 -4.89 -12.98
C THR A 80 -10.45 -5.49 -12.27
N VAL A 81 -10.31 -5.20 -10.97
CA VAL A 81 -9.32 -5.81 -10.08
C VAL A 81 -9.99 -6.32 -8.81
N THR A 82 -9.31 -7.24 -8.11
CA THR A 82 -9.75 -7.75 -6.81
C THR A 82 -8.76 -7.34 -5.72
N VAL A 83 -9.27 -6.63 -4.71
CA VAL A 83 -8.53 -6.36 -3.46
C VAL A 83 -9.13 -7.21 -2.36
N THR A 84 -8.31 -8.08 -1.78
CA THR A 84 -8.69 -8.94 -0.66
C THR A 84 -8.60 -8.13 0.63
N MET A 85 -9.71 -8.04 1.38
CA MET A 85 -9.67 -7.39 2.69
C MET A 85 -8.73 -8.14 3.64
N MET A 86 -7.80 -7.41 4.25
CA MET A 86 -6.82 -7.93 5.20
C MET A 86 -7.11 -7.38 6.59
N ASN A 87 -7.72 -8.21 7.44
CA ASN A 87 -8.09 -7.85 8.82
C ASN A 87 -7.22 -8.56 9.89
N ALA A 88 -6.25 -9.35 9.47
CA ALA A 88 -5.35 -10.11 10.32
C ALA A 88 -3.95 -10.18 9.67
N PRO A 89 -2.89 -10.48 10.45
CA PRO A 89 -1.56 -10.67 9.90
C PRO A 89 -1.51 -11.78 8.85
N VAL A 90 -0.70 -11.58 7.82
CA VAL A 90 -0.39 -12.59 6.80
C VAL A 90 1.10 -12.89 6.84
N SER A 91 1.45 -14.17 6.76
CA SER A 91 2.84 -14.64 6.66
C SER A 91 3.17 -14.99 5.21
N LEU A 92 4.18 -14.33 4.65
CA LEU A 92 4.66 -14.52 3.28
C LEU A 92 6.16 -14.81 3.33
N GLY A 93 6.53 -16.10 3.26
CA GLY A 93 7.92 -16.52 3.46
C GLY A 93 8.45 -16.09 4.83
N PRO A 94 9.60 -15.38 4.91
CA PRO A 94 10.16 -14.91 6.18
C PRO A 94 9.50 -13.62 6.70
N TYR A 95 8.47 -13.10 6.02
CA TYR A 95 7.80 -11.86 6.38
C TYR A 95 6.48 -12.12 7.11
N THR A 96 6.19 -11.26 8.07
CA THR A 96 4.84 -11.09 8.61
C THR A 96 4.41 -9.65 8.35
N ILE A 97 3.27 -9.51 7.68
CA ILE A 97 2.67 -8.21 7.38
C ILE A 97 1.41 -8.10 8.21
N THR A 98 1.35 -7.12 9.10
CA THR A 98 0.22 -6.91 10.00
C THR A 98 -0.51 -5.63 9.60
N PRO A 99 -1.83 -5.69 9.30
CA PRO A 99 -2.61 -4.48 9.06
C PRO A 99 -2.85 -3.77 10.40
N ILE A 100 -2.64 -2.46 10.42
CA ILE A 100 -2.89 -1.58 11.57
C ILE A 100 -3.96 -0.57 11.14
N PRO A 101 -5.19 -0.62 11.69
CA PRO A 101 -6.23 0.34 11.34
C PRO A 101 -5.79 1.79 11.60
N THR A 102 -6.01 2.68 10.63
CA THR A 102 -5.67 4.11 10.72
C THR A 102 -6.90 4.97 10.49
N HIS A 103 -6.81 6.23 10.90
CA HIS A 103 -7.73 7.29 10.49
C HIS A 103 -7.07 8.17 9.44
N HIS A 104 -7.73 8.32 8.30
CA HIS A 104 -7.30 9.20 7.21
C HIS A 104 -8.49 9.84 6.49
N SER A 105 -9.39 9.01 5.95
CA SER A 105 -10.54 9.44 5.15
C SER A 105 -11.87 9.12 5.82
N LYS A 106 -12.93 9.83 5.43
CA LYS A 106 -14.32 9.47 5.75
C LYS A 106 -14.96 8.58 4.69
N LEU A 107 -14.33 8.47 3.52
CA LEU A 107 -14.89 7.81 2.33
C LEU A 107 -14.41 6.38 2.18
N VAL A 108 -13.15 6.12 2.49
CA VAL A 108 -12.49 4.82 2.36
C VAL A 108 -11.90 4.39 3.70
N ARG A 109 -11.80 3.08 3.92
CA ARG A 109 -11.02 2.56 5.05
C ARG A 109 -9.54 2.73 4.77
N SER A 110 -8.76 2.88 5.83
CA SER A 110 -7.30 3.02 5.75
C SER A 110 -6.58 2.13 6.75
N ALA A 111 -5.42 1.63 6.35
CA ALA A 111 -4.51 0.90 7.21
C ALA A 111 -3.05 1.28 6.94
N ALA A 112 -2.26 1.22 8.00
CA ALA A 112 -0.82 1.08 7.93
C ALA A 112 -0.45 -0.40 7.94
N TYR A 113 0.78 -0.71 7.53
CA TYR A 113 1.28 -2.07 7.51
C TYR A 113 2.57 -2.18 8.31
N LEU A 114 2.53 -2.97 9.37
CA LEU A 114 3.71 -3.35 10.13
C LEU A 114 4.34 -4.58 9.48
N VAL A 115 5.44 -4.36 8.78
CA VAL A 115 6.22 -5.38 8.08
C VAL A 115 7.35 -5.84 9.01
N ARG A 116 7.43 -7.13 9.28
CA ARG A 116 8.48 -7.75 10.09
C ARG A 116 9.22 -8.82 9.30
N ARG A 117 10.55 -8.87 9.43
CA ARG A 117 11.42 -9.93 8.91
C ARG A 117 12.52 -10.22 9.92
N GLY A 118 12.37 -11.31 10.67
CA GLY A 118 13.27 -11.60 11.81
C GLY A 118 13.19 -10.49 12.86
N GLU A 119 14.33 -9.88 13.18
CA GLU A 119 14.43 -8.75 14.12
C GLU A 119 14.17 -7.38 13.47
N GLU A 120 14.11 -7.31 12.14
CA GLU A 120 13.84 -6.07 11.42
C GLU A 120 12.34 -5.77 11.38
N SER A 121 11.98 -4.50 11.60
CA SER A 121 10.61 -4.02 11.50
C SER A 121 10.51 -2.68 10.76
N LEU A 122 9.42 -2.50 10.03
CA LEU A 122 9.04 -1.27 9.36
C LEU A 122 7.53 -1.07 9.55
N LEU A 123 7.13 0.11 10.02
CA LEU A 123 5.75 0.55 9.90
C LEU A 123 5.65 1.42 8.65
N TYR A 124 4.99 0.92 7.60
CA TYR A 124 4.64 1.71 6.43
C TYR A 124 3.25 2.29 6.61
N THR A 125 3.12 3.60 6.41
CA THR A 125 1.86 4.31 6.39
C THR A 125 1.70 4.95 5.03
N GLY A 126 0.49 4.90 4.47
CA GLY A 126 0.09 5.89 3.47
C GLY A 126 -0.24 7.19 4.18
N ASP A 127 -1.30 7.85 3.72
CA ASP A 127 -1.81 9.03 4.40
C ASP A 127 -2.35 8.71 5.80
N LEU A 128 -2.03 9.58 6.76
CA LEU A 128 -2.31 9.33 8.17
C LEU A 128 -2.69 10.62 8.91
N ILE A 129 -3.83 10.59 9.58
CA ILE A 129 -4.19 11.57 10.60
C ILE A 129 -3.88 11.00 11.99
N TRP A 130 -4.29 9.75 12.25
CA TRP A 130 -4.19 9.16 13.59
C TRP A 130 -4.18 7.63 13.59
N ILE A 131 -3.50 7.05 14.58
CA ILE A 131 -3.59 5.63 14.95
C ILE A 131 -4.08 5.56 16.38
N ASN A 132 -5.16 4.82 16.64
CA ASN A 132 -5.64 4.66 18.01
C ASN A 132 -4.58 4.00 18.91
N ARG A 133 -4.58 4.37 20.19
CA ARG A 133 -3.55 3.95 21.15
C ARG A 133 -3.48 2.44 21.35
N GLU A 134 -4.59 1.73 21.21
CA GLU A 134 -4.61 0.27 21.33
C GLU A 134 -3.76 -0.45 20.26
N PHE A 135 -3.41 0.23 19.16
CA PHE A 135 -2.57 -0.32 18.09
C PHE A 135 -1.12 0.18 18.13
N HIS A 136 -0.69 0.83 19.21
CA HIS A 136 0.71 1.24 19.36
C HIS A 136 1.53 0.02 19.80
N HIS A 137 2.37 -0.47 18.90
CA HIS A 137 3.16 -1.71 19.05
C HIS A 137 4.60 -1.46 19.52
#